data_AF-A0A7Y5SP97-F1
#
_entry.id   AF-A0A7Y5SP97-F1
#
_cell.length_a   1.000
_cell.length_b   1.000
_cell.length_c   1.000
_cell.angle_alpha   90.00
_cell.angle_beta   90.00
_cell.angle_gamma   90.00
#
_symmetry.space_group_name_H-M   'P 1'
#
loop_
_entity.id
_entity.type
_entity.pdbx_description
1 polymer ?
#
loop_
_entity_poly.entity_id
_entity_poly.type
_entity_poly.pdbx_seq_one_letter_code
_entity_poly.pdbx_strand_id
1 'polypeptide(L)'
;MLRQNHREWRWMAAAILACVTVGYVFAAKPDPQPTNEVRIVSPPNHAVLLSGRFEVIAKAPDGKFVLDGEPCESEPFRSPVRVKRVWLDPGVHELRVGDQRTEFVVALNEMEHDGPRDWEIYRFHPIEPGDDRCGACHDTEAKDGLVAVGDIPSDDACTSCHTETKVQAVESHRVPVLGSCNTCHAIHGAPRRDLLKPSVQLPPGKS
;
A
#
# COMPACT_ATOMS: atom_id res chain seq x y z
N MET A 1 -45.13 48.55 31.27
CA MET A 1 -44.72 49.58 32.25
C MET A 1 -44.94 49.03 33.65
N LEU A 2 -44.10 49.41 34.61
CA LEU A 2 -43.98 48.96 36.01
C LEU A 2 -42.96 47.82 36.16
N ARG A 3 -41.73 48.15 36.57
CA ARG A 3 -41.24 48.30 37.97
C ARG A 3 -40.68 46.94 38.40
N GLN A 4 -39.50 46.80 39.00
CA GLN A 4 -38.82 47.66 39.96
C GLN A 4 -37.37 47.19 40.08
N ASN A 5 -36.45 48.14 40.16
CA ASN A 5 -35.14 47.92 40.77
C ASN A 5 -35.31 47.64 42.26
N HIS A 6 -34.78 46.53 42.75
CA HIS A 6 -34.32 46.42 44.12
C HIS A 6 -32.92 45.83 44.12
N ARG A 7 -31.97 46.73 44.35
CA ARG A 7 -30.59 46.47 44.73
C ARG A 7 -30.60 46.36 46.25
N GLU A 8 -30.12 45.24 46.79
CA GLU A 8 -29.56 45.07 48.14
C GLU A 8 -29.37 43.56 48.34
N TRP A 9 -28.12 43.06 48.37
CA TRP A 9 -27.56 42.44 49.58
C TRP A 9 -26.18 41.85 49.33
N ARG A 10 -25.25 42.29 50.17
CA ARG A 10 -23.90 41.78 50.39
C ARG A 10 -23.97 40.35 50.93
N TRP A 11 -23.24 39.41 50.35
CA TRP A 11 -22.59 38.32 51.10
C TRP A 11 -21.28 37.93 50.44
N MET A 12 -20.22 38.02 51.23
CA MET A 12 -18.89 37.53 50.94
C MET A 12 -18.90 36.01 50.87
N ALA A 13 -18.34 35.44 49.81
CA ALA A 13 -17.73 34.12 49.86
C ALA A 13 -16.51 34.13 48.94
N ALA A 14 -15.32 34.09 49.55
CA ALA A 14 -14.05 33.92 48.89
C ALA A 14 -14.05 32.55 48.18
N ALA A 15 -14.07 32.54 46.85
CA ALA A 15 -13.78 31.35 46.06
C ALA A 15 -12.29 31.33 45.76
N ILE A 16 -11.54 30.52 46.50
CA ILE A 16 -10.17 30.16 46.17
C ILE A 16 -10.23 29.36 44.87
N LEU A 17 -9.77 29.98 43.78
CA LEU A 17 -9.66 29.35 42.47
C LEU A 17 -8.46 28.39 42.50
N ALA A 18 -8.68 27.14 42.89
CA ALA A 18 -7.70 26.09 42.69
C ALA A 18 -7.69 25.72 41.19
N CYS A 19 -6.80 26.35 40.42
CA CYS A 19 -6.51 25.96 39.04
C CYS A 19 -5.83 24.59 39.04
N VAL A 20 -6.61 23.51 38.98
CA VAL A 20 -6.10 22.18 38.63
C VAL A 20 -5.91 22.17 37.12
N THR A 21 -4.70 22.50 36.67
CA THR A 21 -4.27 22.23 35.30
C THR A 21 -4.16 20.73 35.13
N VAL A 22 -5.21 20.09 34.62
CA VAL A 22 -5.12 18.72 34.10
C VAL A 22 -4.31 18.79 32.81
N GLY A 23 -3.00 18.60 32.95
CA GLY A 23 -2.10 18.42 31.81
C GLY A 23 -2.44 17.11 31.12
N TYR A 24 -3.22 17.17 30.05
CA TYR A 24 -3.35 16.06 29.11
C TYR A 24 -2.02 15.94 28.37
N VAL A 25 -1.11 15.11 28.90
CA VAL A 25 0.02 14.62 28.11
C VAL A 25 -0.56 13.63 27.13
N PHE A 26 -0.73 14.04 25.87
CA PHE A 26 -0.88 13.10 24.78
C PHE A 26 0.39 12.26 24.75
N ALA A 27 0.32 11.03 25.27
CA ALA A 27 1.34 10.04 24.98
C ALA A 27 1.34 9.85 23.46
N ALA A 28 2.38 10.38 22.81
CA ALA A 28 2.66 10.05 21.43
C ALA A 28 2.67 8.52 21.34
N LYS A 29 1.84 7.96 20.45
CA LYS A 29 1.94 6.53 20.15
C LYS A 29 3.38 6.31 19.71
N PRO A 30 4.12 5.36 20.31
CA PRO A 30 5.46 5.05 19.83
C PRO A 30 5.34 4.72 18.35
N ASP A 31 6.20 5.32 17.52
CA ASP A 31 6.32 4.93 16.12
C ASP A 31 6.43 3.41 16.07
N PRO A 32 5.66 2.72 15.20
CA PRO A 32 5.79 1.29 15.05
C PRO A 32 7.26 1.01 14.70
N GLN A 33 7.97 0.36 15.63
CA GLN A 33 9.32 -0.12 15.41
C GLN A 33 9.29 -0.92 14.10
N PRO A 34 10.20 -0.67 13.14
CA PRO A 34 10.27 -1.46 11.93
C PRO A 34 10.48 -2.90 12.36
N THR A 35 9.46 -3.73 12.20
CA THR A 35 9.61 -5.15 12.46
C THR A 35 10.65 -5.64 11.45
N ASN A 36 11.63 -6.42 11.87
CA ASN A 36 12.51 -7.16 10.95
C ASN A 36 11.75 -8.24 10.16
N GLU A 37 10.44 -8.08 10.03
CA GLU A 37 9.55 -9.01 9.39
C GLU A 37 9.70 -8.88 7.89
N VAL A 38 10.13 -9.98 7.29
CA VAL A 38 10.14 -10.10 5.85
C VAL A 38 8.71 -10.13 5.35
N ARG A 39 8.43 -9.35 4.30
CA ARG A 39 7.15 -9.36 3.59
C ARG A 39 7.36 -9.26 2.10
N ILE A 40 6.99 -10.32 1.38
CA ILE A 40 6.85 -10.26 -0.08
C ILE A 40 5.63 -9.42 -0.43
N VAL A 41 5.83 -8.39 -1.24
CA VAL A 41 4.80 -7.49 -1.76
C VAL A 41 4.28 -7.99 -3.11
N SER A 42 5.18 -8.47 -3.97
CA SER A 42 4.87 -9.04 -5.28
C SER A 42 5.99 -10.00 -5.71
N PRO A 43 5.70 -11.12 -6.38
CA PRO A 43 4.36 -11.70 -6.56
C PRO A 43 3.81 -12.31 -5.26
N PRO A 44 2.48 -12.32 -5.04
CA PRO A 44 1.91 -13.02 -3.90
C PRO A 44 1.94 -14.54 -4.12
N ASN A 45 1.69 -15.29 -3.05
CA ASN A 45 1.66 -16.75 -3.12
C ASN A 45 0.43 -17.25 -3.89
N HIS A 46 0.63 -18.30 -4.67
CA HIS A 46 -0.37 -18.96 -5.49
C HIS A 46 -1.04 -18.02 -6.50
N ALA A 47 -0.22 -17.21 -7.19
CA ALA A 47 -0.67 -16.31 -8.24
C ALA A 47 -0.30 -16.81 -9.64
N VAL A 48 -1.14 -16.46 -10.61
CA VAL A 48 -0.82 -16.58 -12.04
C VAL A 48 -0.46 -15.19 -12.58
N LEU A 49 0.79 -14.96 -12.94
CA LEU A 49 1.28 -13.75 -13.58
C LEU A 49 1.31 -13.95 -15.09
N LEU A 50 1.00 -12.91 -15.85
CA LEU A 50 1.14 -12.95 -17.30
C LEU A 50 2.60 -12.73 -17.71
N SER A 51 3.02 -13.43 -18.76
CA SER A 51 4.38 -13.41 -19.27
C SER A 51 4.81 -11.99 -19.63
N GLY A 52 6.10 -11.72 -19.39
CA GLY A 52 6.69 -10.42 -19.59
C GLY A 52 7.57 -10.01 -18.42
N ARG A 53 7.86 -8.72 -18.37
CA ARG A 53 8.73 -8.13 -17.38
C ARG A 53 7.90 -7.66 -16.19
N PHE A 54 8.23 -8.14 -14.99
CA PHE A 54 7.61 -7.68 -13.76
C PHE A 54 8.64 -7.52 -12.65
N GLU A 55 8.22 -6.86 -11.58
CA GLU A 55 9.06 -6.54 -10.44
C GLU A 55 8.75 -7.51 -9.30
N VAL A 56 9.78 -8.20 -8.81
CA VAL A 56 9.77 -8.85 -7.50
C VAL A 56 10.06 -7.77 -6.45
N ILE A 57 9.14 -7.60 -5.50
CA ILE A 57 9.20 -6.53 -4.50
C ILE A 57 9.01 -7.17 -3.12
N ALA A 58 9.89 -6.85 -2.18
CA ALA A 58 9.76 -7.25 -0.79
C ALA A 58 10.26 -6.17 0.17
N LYS A 59 9.71 -6.15 1.39
CA LYS A 59 10.32 -5.50 2.54
C LYS A 59 11.13 -6.57 3.27
N ALA A 60 12.45 -6.49 3.20
CA ALA A 60 13.37 -7.44 3.81
C ALA A 60 14.72 -6.76 4.12
N PRO A 61 14.96 -6.32 5.37
CA PRO A 61 16.18 -5.62 5.75
C PRO A 61 17.48 -6.36 5.41
N ASP A 62 17.46 -7.69 5.56
CA ASP A 62 18.58 -8.59 5.28
C ASP A 62 18.23 -9.66 4.23
N GLY A 63 17.05 -9.53 3.59
CA GLY A 63 16.52 -10.57 2.71
C GLY A 63 17.32 -10.69 1.43
N LYS A 64 17.91 -11.86 1.23
CA LYS A 64 18.42 -12.30 -0.07
C LYS A 64 17.27 -12.89 -0.87
N PHE A 65 17.22 -12.57 -2.15
CA PHE A 65 16.27 -13.19 -3.07
C PHE A 65 16.87 -14.48 -3.60
N VAL A 66 16.10 -15.55 -3.57
CA VAL A 66 16.42 -16.79 -4.26
C VAL A 66 15.23 -17.10 -5.16
N LEU A 67 15.47 -17.16 -6.47
CA LEU A 67 14.46 -17.42 -7.47
C LEU A 67 14.80 -18.74 -8.15
N ASP A 68 13.90 -19.71 -8.07
CA ASP A 68 14.07 -21.06 -8.61
C ASP A 68 15.36 -21.76 -8.13
N GLY A 69 15.75 -21.48 -6.88
CA GLY A 69 16.97 -22.01 -6.26
C GLY A 69 18.22 -21.17 -6.49
N GLU A 70 18.17 -20.18 -7.38
CA GLU A 70 19.32 -19.33 -7.73
C GLU A 70 19.31 -18.00 -6.97
N PRO A 71 20.40 -17.63 -6.27
CA PRO A 71 20.52 -16.32 -5.63
C PRO A 71 20.42 -15.18 -6.65
N CYS A 72 19.60 -14.19 -6.34
CA CYS A 72 19.36 -13.02 -7.18
C CYS A 72 19.81 -11.73 -6.47
N GLU A 73 20.61 -10.92 -7.17
CA GLU A 73 21.01 -9.60 -6.67
C GLU A 73 19.87 -8.59 -6.80
N SER A 74 19.51 -7.94 -5.69
CA SER A 74 18.54 -6.84 -5.67
C SER A 74 19.10 -5.58 -6.32
N GLU A 75 18.21 -4.80 -6.91
CA GLU A 75 18.47 -3.45 -7.38
C GLU A 75 18.85 -2.50 -6.23
N PRO A 76 19.49 -1.34 -6.52
CA PRO A 76 20.08 -0.43 -5.53
C PRO A 76 19.03 0.38 -4.75
N PHE A 77 18.16 -0.30 -4.01
CA PHE A 77 17.21 0.30 -3.08
C PHE A 77 17.73 0.20 -1.64
N ARG A 78 17.46 1.25 -0.85
CA ARG A 78 17.80 1.24 0.58
C ARG A 78 16.88 0.26 1.33
N SER A 79 17.47 -0.37 2.36
CA SER A 79 16.73 -1.16 3.36
C SER A 79 15.55 -0.38 3.95
N PRO A 80 14.38 -1.02 4.15
CA PRO A 80 14.11 -2.45 4.00
C PRO A 80 13.64 -2.88 2.60
N VAL A 81 13.46 -1.97 1.65
CA VAL A 81 12.92 -2.33 0.34
C VAL A 81 13.96 -3.08 -0.49
N ARG A 82 13.53 -4.17 -1.10
CA ARG A 82 14.30 -4.96 -2.05
C ARG A 82 13.46 -5.14 -3.31
N VAL A 83 14.08 -4.87 -4.45
CA VAL A 83 13.43 -4.96 -5.75
C VAL A 83 14.32 -5.74 -6.69
N LYS A 84 13.71 -6.56 -7.54
CA LYS A 84 14.37 -7.19 -8.68
C LYS A 84 13.41 -7.19 -9.85
N ARG A 85 13.80 -6.54 -10.93
CA ARG A 85 13.17 -6.78 -12.23
C ARG A 85 13.56 -8.15 -12.76
N VAL A 86 12.55 -8.94 -13.13
CA VAL A 86 12.73 -10.29 -13.67
C VAL A 86 12.04 -10.44 -15.02
N TRP A 87 12.54 -11.39 -15.79
CA TRP A 87 11.89 -11.95 -16.97
C TRP A 87 11.99 -13.46 -16.81
N LEU A 88 10.85 -14.12 -16.69
CA LEU A 88 10.78 -15.56 -16.45
C LEU A 88 10.03 -16.22 -17.60
N ASP A 89 10.48 -17.41 -17.95
CA ASP A 89 9.80 -18.25 -18.92
C ASP A 89 8.46 -18.73 -18.36
N PRO A 90 7.50 -19.13 -19.21
CA PRO A 90 6.26 -19.72 -18.72
C PRO A 90 6.50 -20.98 -17.89
N GLY A 91 5.84 -21.10 -16.75
CA GLY A 91 6.00 -22.22 -15.84
C GLY A 91 5.77 -21.88 -14.38
N VAL A 92 5.97 -22.86 -13.51
CA VAL A 92 5.93 -22.70 -12.06
C VAL A 92 7.27 -22.16 -11.58
N HIS A 93 7.23 -21.14 -10.74
CA HIS A 93 8.39 -20.51 -10.14
C HIS A 93 8.25 -20.45 -8.62
N GLU A 94 9.41 -20.44 -7.96
CA GLU A 94 9.52 -20.29 -6.52
C GLU A 94 10.40 -19.10 -6.19
N LEU A 95 9.88 -18.16 -5.41
CA LEU A 95 10.66 -17.08 -4.83
C LEU A 95 10.78 -17.29 -3.31
N ARG A 96 12.00 -17.18 -2.81
CA ARG A 96 12.29 -17.07 -1.38
C ARG A 96 12.90 -15.73 -1.04
N VAL A 97 12.42 -15.15 0.06
CA VAL A 97 12.99 -13.95 0.68
C VAL A 97 13.10 -14.23 2.18
N GLY A 98 14.31 -14.37 2.69
CA GLY A 98 14.52 -14.87 4.05
C GLY A 98 13.82 -16.23 4.24
N ASP A 99 12.97 -16.34 5.26
CA ASP A 99 12.19 -17.55 5.54
C ASP A 99 10.83 -17.59 4.82
N GLN A 100 10.43 -16.52 4.13
CA GLN A 100 9.19 -16.51 3.36
C GLN A 100 9.41 -17.17 2.00
N ARG A 101 8.48 -18.05 1.64
CA ARG A 101 8.41 -18.73 0.36
C ARG A 101 7.10 -18.40 -0.34
N THR A 102 7.19 -18.10 -1.63
CA THR A 102 6.03 -17.89 -2.50
C THR A 102 6.19 -18.75 -3.75
N GLU A 103 5.15 -19.45 -4.14
CA GLU A 103 5.04 -20.10 -5.45
C GLU A 103 4.09 -19.31 -6.33
N PHE A 104 4.43 -19.19 -7.61
CA PHE A 104 3.59 -18.53 -8.59
C PHE A 104 3.83 -19.15 -9.97
N VAL A 105 2.90 -18.92 -10.88
CA VAL A 105 3.00 -19.37 -12.27
C VAL A 105 3.17 -18.16 -13.17
N VAL A 106 4.05 -18.26 -14.15
CA VAL A 106 4.10 -17.34 -15.29
C VAL A 106 3.37 -18.01 -16.45
N ALA A 107 2.27 -17.42 -16.88
CA ALA A 107 1.43 -17.89 -17.98
C ALA A 107 1.73 -17.10 -19.25
N LEU A 108 1.65 -17.72 -20.43
CA LEU A 108 1.86 -17.00 -21.70
C LEU A 108 0.83 -15.89 -21.89
N ASN A 109 -0.43 -16.16 -21.57
CA ASN A 109 -1.56 -15.24 -21.67
C ASN A 109 -2.70 -15.71 -20.77
N GLU A 110 -3.80 -14.94 -20.69
CA GLU A 110 -4.95 -15.29 -19.85
C GLU A 110 -5.66 -16.59 -20.26
N MET A 111 -5.50 -17.05 -21.51
CA MET A 111 -6.14 -18.27 -22.04
C MET A 111 -5.26 -19.52 -21.86
N GLU A 112 -3.94 -19.34 -21.84
CA GLU A 112 -2.91 -20.37 -21.71
C GLU A 112 -2.24 -20.26 -20.34
N HIS A 113 -3.05 -20.39 -19.28
CA HIS A 113 -2.54 -20.50 -17.93
C HIS A 113 -2.40 -21.97 -17.52
N ASP A 114 -1.18 -22.50 -17.56
CA ASP A 114 -0.86 -23.87 -17.13
C ASP A 114 -0.79 -24.02 -15.59
N GLY A 115 -1.18 -22.97 -14.86
CA GLY A 115 -1.21 -22.97 -13.40
C GLY A 115 -2.36 -23.79 -12.79
N PRO A 116 -2.28 -24.13 -11.50
CA PRO A 116 -3.38 -24.76 -10.78
C PRO A 116 -4.70 -23.99 -10.95
N ARG A 117 -5.82 -24.71 -11.08
CA ARG A 117 -7.15 -24.13 -11.39
C ARG A 117 -7.70 -23.20 -10.31
N ASP A 118 -7.20 -23.34 -9.09
CA ASP A 118 -7.57 -22.56 -7.91
C ASP A 118 -6.68 -21.32 -7.70
N TRP A 119 -5.70 -21.09 -8.57
CA TRP A 119 -4.83 -19.90 -8.51
C TRP A 119 -5.42 -18.78 -9.37
N GLU A 120 -5.44 -17.58 -8.83
CA GLU A 120 -6.04 -16.42 -9.50
C GLU A 120 -5.02 -15.69 -10.39
N ILE A 121 -5.49 -15.18 -11.53
CA ILE A 121 -4.71 -14.27 -12.38
C ILE A 121 -4.42 -12.99 -11.61
N TYR A 122 -3.16 -12.77 -11.27
CA TYR A 122 -2.69 -11.59 -10.57
C TYR A 122 -2.34 -10.50 -11.56
N ARG A 123 -3.12 -9.42 -11.52
CA ARG A 123 -2.94 -8.25 -12.37
C ARG A 123 -2.17 -7.21 -11.57
N PHE A 124 -1.25 -6.53 -12.22
CA PHE A 124 -0.45 -5.46 -11.61
C PHE A 124 -0.53 -4.21 -12.47
N HIS A 125 -0.34 -3.06 -11.82
CA HIS A 125 -0.24 -1.82 -12.55
C HIS A 125 1.06 -1.82 -13.36
N PRO A 126 1.04 -1.56 -14.68
CA PRO A 126 2.26 -1.41 -15.44
C PRO A 126 3.01 -0.18 -14.91
N ILE A 127 4.29 -0.35 -14.61
CA ILE A 127 5.17 0.75 -14.20
C ILE A 127 6.09 1.03 -15.38
N GLU A 128 6.17 2.30 -15.79
CA GLU A 128 7.13 2.70 -16.82
C GLU A 128 8.56 2.30 -16.40
N PRO A 129 9.37 1.77 -17.32
CA PRO A 129 10.75 1.43 -17.01
C PRO A 129 11.56 2.69 -16.66
N GLY A 130 12.28 2.66 -15.55
CA GLY A 130 13.18 3.75 -15.14
C GLY A 130 13.75 3.53 -13.74
N ASP A 131 14.76 4.33 -13.38
CA ASP A 131 15.37 4.29 -12.04
C ASP A 131 14.50 4.99 -11.00
N ASP A 132 13.66 5.94 -11.44
CA ASP A 132 12.71 6.70 -10.64
C ASP A 132 11.29 6.12 -10.66
N ARG A 133 11.12 4.90 -11.19
CA ARG A 133 9.81 4.30 -11.46
C ARG A 133 8.93 4.13 -10.21
N CYS A 134 9.54 3.91 -9.04
CA CYS A 134 8.82 3.87 -7.77
C CYS A 134 8.33 5.26 -7.36
N GLY A 135 9.06 6.31 -7.76
CA GLY A 135 8.77 7.73 -7.53
C GLY A 135 7.52 8.24 -8.25
N ALA A 136 7.01 7.49 -9.23
CA ALA A 136 5.72 7.79 -9.85
C ALA A 136 4.55 7.70 -8.85
N CYS A 137 4.72 6.95 -7.76
CA CYS A 137 3.69 6.80 -6.73
C CYS A 137 4.21 7.04 -5.30
N HIS A 138 5.45 6.69 -5.01
CA HIS A 138 6.04 6.85 -3.70
C HIS A 138 6.89 8.12 -3.61
N ASP A 139 7.03 8.68 -2.42
CA ASP A 139 8.13 9.59 -2.15
C ASP A 139 9.44 8.82 -2.25
N THR A 140 10.40 9.32 -3.02
CA THR A 140 11.72 8.69 -3.18
C THR A 140 12.85 9.65 -2.89
N GLU A 141 13.89 9.16 -2.23
CA GLU A 141 15.11 9.92 -1.98
C GLU A 141 16.33 9.13 -2.46
N ALA A 142 17.12 9.73 -3.35
CA ALA A 142 18.37 9.16 -3.83
C ALA A 142 19.55 9.66 -2.98
N LYS A 143 20.30 8.73 -2.38
CA LYS A 143 21.48 9.05 -1.58
C LYS A 143 22.50 7.91 -1.61
N ASP A 144 23.78 8.24 -1.80
CA ASP A 144 24.90 7.28 -1.85
C ASP A 144 24.71 6.17 -2.91
N GLY A 145 24.12 6.52 -4.06
CA GLY A 145 23.83 5.58 -5.14
C GLY A 145 22.69 4.58 -4.85
N LEU A 146 21.96 4.78 -3.75
CA LEU A 146 20.80 3.97 -3.38
C LEU A 146 19.53 4.82 -3.32
N VAL A 147 18.38 4.23 -3.66
CA VAL A 147 17.06 4.88 -3.60
C VAL A 147 16.29 4.41 -2.36
N ALA A 148 15.91 5.32 -1.48
CA ALA A 148 14.90 5.08 -0.45
C ALA A 148 13.51 5.25 -1.05
N VAL A 149 12.60 4.33 -0.71
CA VAL A 149 11.18 4.39 -1.09
C VAL A 149 10.38 4.60 0.18
N GLY A 150 9.72 5.75 0.26
CA GLY A 150 8.85 6.17 1.36
C GLY A 150 7.40 5.75 1.16
N ASP A 151 6.51 6.45 1.83
CA ASP A 151 5.07 6.27 1.67
C ASP A 151 4.57 6.93 0.37
N ILE A 152 3.29 6.69 0.07
CA ILE A 152 2.59 7.40 -1.00
C ILE A 152 2.12 8.74 -0.38
N PRO A 153 2.61 9.89 -0.86
CA PRO A 153 2.46 11.18 -0.18
C PRO A 153 0.99 11.61 0.01
N SER A 154 0.13 11.30 -0.95
CA SER A 154 -1.32 11.52 -0.89
C SER A 154 -2.04 10.76 -2.01
N ASP A 155 -3.37 10.81 -2.01
CA ASP A 155 -4.19 10.37 -3.15
C ASP A 155 -3.86 11.13 -4.46
N ASP A 156 -3.15 12.27 -4.39
CA ASP A 156 -2.71 13.01 -5.57
C ASP A 156 -1.75 12.18 -6.45
N ALA A 157 -1.00 11.25 -5.86
CA ALA A 157 -0.17 10.32 -6.60
C ALA A 157 -1.01 9.51 -7.61
N CYS A 158 -2.23 9.12 -7.22
CA CYS A 158 -3.17 8.41 -8.09
C CYS A 158 -3.78 9.36 -9.13
N THR A 159 -4.19 10.56 -8.72
CA THR A 159 -4.92 11.50 -9.58
C THR A 159 -4.02 12.22 -10.59
N SER A 160 -2.70 12.16 -10.40
CA SER A 160 -1.69 12.61 -11.38
C SER A 160 -1.87 11.98 -12.77
N CYS A 161 -2.28 10.70 -12.81
CA CYS A 161 -2.62 9.98 -14.04
C CYS A 161 -4.13 9.69 -14.16
N HIS A 162 -4.79 9.32 -13.06
CA HIS A 162 -6.20 8.94 -13.01
C HIS A 162 -7.08 10.09 -12.50
N THR A 163 -7.38 11.04 -13.38
CA THR A 163 -8.24 12.16 -13.00
C THR A 163 -9.59 11.67 -12.46
N GLU A 164 -10.12 12.35 -11.45
CA GLU A 164 -11.39 12.00 -10.80
C GLU A 164 -12.51 11.77 -11.83
N THR A 165 -12.61 12.64 -12.83
CA THR A 165 -13.59 12.51 -13.92
C THR A 165 -13.44 11.22 -14.71
N LYS A 166 -12.21 10.77 -14.99
CA LYS A 166 -11.96 9.50 -15.69
C LYS A 166 -12.33 8.30 -14.82
N VAL A 167 -12.00 8.35 -13.53
CA VAL A 167 -12.34 7.28 -12.59
C VAL A 167 -13.86 7.15 -12.45
N GLN A 168 -14.56 8.27 -12.23
CA GLN A 168 -16.02 8.31 -12.13
C GLN A 168 -16.74 7.88 -13.41
N ALA A 169 -16.11 8.08 -14.58
CA ALA A 169 -16.67 7.66 -15.87
C ALA A 169 -16.61 6.14 -16.07
N VAL A 170 -15.63 5.45 -15.48
CA VAL A 170 -15.53 3.98 -15.52
C VAL A 170 -16.45 3.36 -14.48
N GLU A 171 -16.43 3.89 -13.26
CA GLU A 171 -17.35 3.46 -12.22
C GLU A 171 -17.63 4.60 -11.24
N SER A 172 -18.91 4.93 -11.06
CA SER A 172 -19.31 5.88 -10.03
C SER A 172 -19.11 5.22 -8.66
N HIS A 173 -18.04 5.57 -7.96
CA HIS A 173 -17.87 5.20 -6.56
C HIS A 173 -19.14 5.62 -5.81
N ARG A 174 -19.90 4.63 -5.32
CA ARG A 174 -21.16 4.87 -4.61
C ARG A 174 -20.98 5.57 -3.26
N VAL A 175 -19.75 5.57 -2.76
CA VAL A 175 -19.31 6.22 -1.53
C VAL A 175 -18.40 7.38 -1.95
N PRO A 176 -18.50 8.57 -1.33
CA PRO A 176 -17.53 9.64 -1.56
C PRO A 176 -16.14 9.18 -1.10
N VAL A 177 -15.39 8.58 -2.02
CA VAL A 177 -14.06 8.01 -1.79
C VAL A 177 -13.16 8.57 -2.87
N LEU A 178 -12.56 9.71 -2.57
CA LEU A 178 -11.53 10.34 -3.39
C LEU A 178 -10.31 10.73 -2.53
N GLY A 179 -10.25 10.20 -1.30
CA GLY A 179 -9.18 10.51 -0.35
C GLY A 179 -8.51 9.29 0.28
N SER A 180 -8.77 8.07 -0.20
CA SER A 180 -8.03 6.86 0.21
C SER A 180 -8.15 5.70 -0.81
N CYS A 181 -7.67 5.89 -2.05
CA CYS A 181 -7.71 4.88 -3.13
C CYS A 181 -7.19 3.49 -2.69
N ASN A 182 -6.12 3.49 -1.89
CA ASN A 182 -5.47 2.28 -1.38
C ASN A 182 -6.30 1.50 -0.35
N THR A 183 -7.46 1.99 0.07
CA THR A 183 -8.36 1.25 0.97
C THR A 183 -8.91 0.02 0.25
N CYS A 184 -9.38 0.22 -0.98
CA CYS A 184 -9.96 -0.82 -1.81
C CYS A 184 -8.98 -1.37 -2.84
N HIS A 185 -8.11 -0.53 -3.39
CA HIS A 185 -7.17 -0.93 -4.44
C HIS A 185 -5.81 -1.37 -3.88
N ALA A 186 -5.19 -2.37 -4.50
CA ALA A 186 -3.82 -2.81 -4.23
C ALA A 186 -2.95 -2.48 -5.44
N ILE A 187 -2.22 -1.36 -5.37
CA ILE A 187 -1.54 -0.75 -6.53
C ILE A 187 -0.38 -1.58 -7.09
N HIS A 188 0.25 -2.42 -6.26
CA HIS A 188 1.28 -3.36 -6.70
C HIS A 188 0.67 -4.58 -7.41
N GLY A 189 -0.63 -4.81 -7.23
CA GLY A 189 -1.40 -5.82 -7.92
C GLY A 189 -2.52 -6.43 -7.08
N ALA A 190 -3.49 -7.02 -7.77
CA ALA A 190 -4.57 -7.79 -7.16
C ALA A 190 -5.08 -8.86 -8.13
N PRO A 191 -5.72 -9.92 -7.62
CA PRO A 191 -6.35 -10.93 -8.48
C PRO A 191 -7.61 -10.41 -9.19
N ARG A 192 -8.32 -9.46 -8.55
CA ARG A 192 -9.54 -8.88 -9.13
C ARG A 192 -9.21 -7.80 -10.15
N ARG A 193 -10.17 -7.61 -11.07
CA ARG A 193 -10.17 -6.49 -12.01
C ARG A 193 -10.08 -5.17 -11.26
N ASP A 194 -9.57 -4.16 -11.95
CA ASP A 194 -9.37 -2.81 -11.40
C ASP A 194 -8.49 -2.78 -10.15
N LEU A 195 -7.65 -3.81 -9.94
CA LEU A 195 -6.74 -3.96 -8.80
C LEU A 195 -7.43 -3.96 -7.43
N LEU A 196 -8.66 -4.45 -7.35
CA LEU A 196 -9.40 -4.52 -6.08
C LEU A 196 -8.87 -5.62 -5.15
N LYS A 197 -8.69 -5.28 -3.87
CA LYS A 197 -8.34 -6.27 -2.85
C LYS A 197 -9.44 -7.34 -2.73
N PRO A 198 -9.08 -8.59 -2.40
CA PRO A 198 -10.05 -9.66 -2.12
C PRO A 198 -11.07 -9.34 -1.01
N SER A 199 -10.74 -8.42 -0.10
CA SER A 199 -11.63 -8.00 0.98
C SER A 199 -12.74 -7.03 0.55
N VAL A 200 -12.67 -6.46 -0.67
CA VAL A 200 -13.68 -5.51 -1.15
C VAL A 200 -14.96 -6.24 -1.49
N GLN A 201 -16.09 -5.81 -0.94
CA GLN A 201 -17.41 -6.35 -1.28
C GLN A 201 -17.89 -5.69 -2.58
N LEU A 202 -18.16 -6.50 -3.62
CA LEU A 202 -18.72 -6.01 -4.88
C LEU A 202 -20.26 -6.05 -4.88
N PRO A 203 -20.92 -5.15 -5.62
CA PRO A 203 -22.35 -5.26 -5.88
C PRO A 203 -22.69 -6.55 -6.65
N PRO A 204 -23.94 -7.06 -6.54
CA PRO A 204 -24.39 -8.20 -7.35
C PRO A 204 -24.17 -7.97 -8.84
N GLY A 205 -23.64 -8.97 -9.55
CA GLY A 205 -23.43 -8.93 -11.00
C GLY A 205 -22.11 -8.29 -11.45
N LYS A 206 -21.16 -8.01 -10.53
CA LYS A 206 -19.80 -7.57 -10.87
C LYS A 206 -18.77 -8.59 -10.41
N SER A 207 -17.78 -8.87 -11.26
CA SER A 207 -16.67 -9.82 -11.05
C SER A 207 -15.35 -9.22 -11.49
#